data_AF-A0A8T0ZC43-F1
#
_entry.id   AF-A0A8T0ZC43-F1
#
_cell.length_a   1.000
_cell.length_b   1.000
_cell.length_c   1.000
_cell.angle_alpha   90.00
_cell.angle_beta   90.00
_cell.angle_gamma   90.00
#
_symmetry.space_group_name_H-M   'P 1'
#
loop_
_entity.id
_entity.type
_entity.pdbx_description
1 polymer ?
#
loop_
_entity_poly.entity_id
_entity_poly.type
_entity_poly.pdbx_seq_one_letter_code
_entity_poly.pdbx_strand_id
1 'polypeptide(L)'
;MQHIRREHPAFAEEMLAAAPDETGSVAHYVRHSAQNTFGWLELLIKCNLPLSFCESKLAQRYSNLKPISVQTLRRVLEAVTRAVERSIVAEMPERFGLVFDGWSHASEHYVAVFAWYEVAGEVRCPLLCMASLVNEESDDLSAATHRAFLSCGTTTNDWSSASSLSETTAPSTAASLRSWACH
;
A
#
# COMPACT_ATOMS: atom_id res chain seq x y z
N MET A 1 -14.90 -6.41 25.39
CA MET A 1 -14.63 -7.65 24.62
C MET A 1 -14.53 -8.91 25.48
N GLN A 2 -13.97 -8.89 26.70
CA GLN A 2 -13.88 -10.10 27.55
C GLN A 2 -15.24 -10.66 28.01
N HIS A 3 -16.22 -9.80 28.32
CA HIS A 3 -17.55 -10.28 28.74
C HIS A 3 -18.29 -11.02 27.61
N ILE A 4 -18.19 -10.52 26.37
CA ILE A 4 -18.83 -11.11 25.19
C ILE A 4 -18.27 -12.51 24.93
N ARG A 5 -16.95 -12.68 25.00
CA ARG A 5 -16.30 -13.98 24.81
C ARG A 5 -16.62 -14.99 25.93
N ARG A 6 -16.99 -14.50 27.12
CA ARG A 6 -17.35 -15.36 28.27
C ARG A 6 -18.79 -15.86 28.17
N GLU A 7 -19.72 -14.98 27.82
CA GLU A 7 -21.15 -15.29 27.78
C GLU A 7 -21.58 -15.87 26.42
N HIS A 8 -20.84 -15.59 25.35
CA HIS A 8 -21.08 -16.11 24.01
C HIS A 8 -19.80 -16.75 23.45
N PRO A 9 -19.51 -18.01 23.81
CA PRO A 9 -18.29 -18.70 23.39
C PRO A 9 -18.18 -18.84 21.86
N ALA A 10 -19.32 -18.97 21.18
CA ALA A 10 -19.42 -19.09 19.72
C ALA A 10 -19.41 -17.75 18.97
N PHE A 11 -19.34 -16.61 19.68
CA PHE A 11 -19.45 -15.27 19.09
C PHE A 11 -18.45 -15.03 17.95
N ALA A 12 -17.24 -15.58 18.05
CA ALA A 12 -16.24 -15.43 17.01
C ALA A 12 -16.60 -16.17 15.72
N GLU A 13 -17.20 -17.37 15.83
CA GLU A 13 -17.65 -18.15 14.68
C GLU A 13 -18.94 -17.59 14.08
N GLU A 14 -19.88 -17.16 14.92
CA GLU A 14 -21.11 -16.49 14.48
C GLU A 14 -20.82 -15.18 13.73
N MET A 15 -19.86 -14.39 14.21
CA MET A 15 -19.45 -13.15 13.53
C MET A 15 -18.71 -13.40 12.21
N LEU A 16 -18.04 -14.55 12.07
CA LEU A 16 -17.41 -14.97 10.81
C LEU A 16 -18.40 -15.59 9.82
N ALA A 17 -19.47 -16.22 10.32
CA ALA A 17 -20.53 -16.83 9.53
C ALA A 17 -21.62 -15.83 9.12
N ALA A 18 -21.72 -14.68 9.80
CA ALA A 18 -22.68 -13.63 9.48
C ALA A 18 -22.41 -13.06 8.08
N ALA A 19 -23.43 -13.09 7.24
CA ALA A 19 -23.37 -12.50 5.91
C ALA A 19 -23.35 -10.95 6.01
N PRO A 20 -22.66 -10.25 5.08
CA PRO A 20 -22.47 -8.80 5.16
C PRO A 20 -23.77 -7.99 5.06
N ASP A 21 -24.85 -8.60 4.57
CA ASP A 21 -26.21 -8.06 4.49
C ASP A 21 -27.00 -8.16 5.82
N GLU A 22 -26.69 -9.13 6.68
CA GLU A 22 -27.27 -9.24 8.03
C GLU A 22 -26.53 -8.38 9.07
N THR A 23 -25.27 -8.05 8.80
CA THR A 23 -24.42 -7.27 9.70
C THR A 23 -24.61 -5.78 9.42
N GLY A 24 -25.44 -5.11 10.22
CA GLY A 24 -25.58 -3.64 10.18
C GLY A 24 -24.24 -2.91 10.24
N SER A 25 -24.18 -1.68 9.75
CA SER A 25 -22.93 -0.91 9.64
C SER A 25 -22.13 -0.88 10.95
N VAL A 26 -20.90 -1.39 10.91
CA VAL A 26 -19.96 -1.38 12.05
C VAL A 26 -19.56 0.05 12.44
N ALA A 27 -19.91 1.06 11.62
CA ALA A 27 -19.59 2.46 11.85
C ALA A 27 -19.96 2.94 13.26
N HIS A 28 -21.10 2.52 13.84
CA HIS A 28 -21.50 2.94 15.18
C HIS A 28 -20.54 2.48 16.30
N TYR A 29 -19.75 1.42 16.05
CA TYR A 29 -18.76 0.90 17.00
C TYR A 29 -17.37 1.51 16.81
N VAL A 30 -17.15 2.25 15.72
CA VAL A 30 -15.87 2.91 15.44
C VAL A 30 -15.82 4.25 16.16
N ARG A 31 -14.70 4.53 16.85
CA ARG A 31 -14.47 5.83 17.48
C ARG A 31 -14.61 6.95 16.44
N HIS A 32 -15.37 8.00 16.76
CA HIS A 32 -15.53 9.15 15.86
C HIS A 32 -14.20 9.80 15.44
N SER A 33 -13.19 9.78 16.31
CA SER A 33 -11.85 10.28 15.93
C SER A 33 -11.21 9.43 14.83
N ALA A 34 -11.38 8.11 14.85
CA ALA A 34 -10.88 7.20 13.82
C ALA A 34 -11.64 7.37 12.50
N GLN A 35 -12.97 7.53 12.56
CA GLN A 35 -13.79 7.87 11.38
C GLN A 35 -13.33 9.18 10.76
N ASN A 36 -13.05 10.20 11.58
CA ASN A 36 -12.59 11.50 11.10
C ASN A 36 -11.23 11.41 10.39
N THR A 37 -10.27 10.70 10.99
CA THR A 37 -8.94 10.51 10.38
C THR A 37 -9.02 9.69 9.09
N PHE A 38 -9.89 8.67 9.05
CA PHE A 38 -10.14 7.89 7.85
C PHE A 38 -10.74 8.75 6.73
N GLY A 39 -11.76 9.56 7.04
CA GLY A 39 -12.37 10.45 6.05
C GLY A 39 -11.37 11.46 5.46
N TRP A 40 -10.45 11.99 6.28
CA TRP A 40 -9.36 12.83 5.77
C TRP A 40 -8.40 12.07 4.85
N LEU A 41 -7.97 10.86 5.24
CA LEU A 41 -7.11 10.04 4.40
C LEU A 41 -7.77 9.67 3.08
N GLU A 42 -9.01 9.22 3.12
CA GLU A 42 -9.78 8.85 1.92
C GLU A 42 -9.89 10.03 0.96
N LEU A 43 -10.25 11.21 1.47
CA LEU A 43 -10.36 12.43 0.66
C LEU A 43 -9.02 12.79 0.00
N LEU A 44 -7.94 12.82 0.77
CA LEU A 44 -6.64 13.23 0.22
C LEU A 44 -6.09 12.23 -0.79
N ILE A 45 -6.20 10.93 -0.50
CA ILE A 45 -5.66 9.88 -1.36
C ILE A 45 -6.50 9.76 -2.64
N LYS A 46 -7.83 9.67 -2.54
CA LYS A 46 -8.70 9.47 -3.71
C LYS A 46 -8.74 10.69 -4.63
N CYS A 47 -8.62 11.89 -4.09
CA CYS A 47 -8.61 13.12 -4.89
C CYS A 47 -7.19 13.59 -5.24
N ASN A 48 -6.15 12.84 -4.87
CA ASN A 48 -4.74 13.19 -5.09
C ASN A 48 -4.41 14.62 -4.61
N LEU A 49 -4.82 14.97 -3.40
CA LEU A 49 -4.65 16.30 -2.81
C LEU A 49 -3.41 16.35 -1.91
N PRO A 50 -2.74 17.51 -1.82
CA PRO A 50 -1.60 17.67 -0.92
C PRO A 50 -2.03 17.51 0.54
N LEU A 51 -1.14 16.97 1.40
CA LEU A 51 -1.42 16.80 2.82
C LEU A 51 -1.82 18.11 3.52
N SER A 52 -1.24 19.24 3.09
CA SER A 52 -1.56 20.59 3.59
C SER A 52 -3.01 21.00 3.37
N PHE A 53 -3.74 20.33 2.49
CA PHE A 53 -5.15 20.62 2.23
C PHE A 53 -6.03 20.46 3.48
N CYS A 54 -5.68 19.54 4.40
CA CYS A 54 -6.47 19.35 5.63
C CYS A 54 -6.44 20.57 6.59
N GLU A 55 -5.43 21.43 6.45
CA GLU A 55 -5.28 22.68 7.21
C GLU A 55 -5.86 23.90 6.48
N SER A 56 -6.34 23.74 5.24
CA SER A 56 -6.94 24.84 4.49
C SER A 56 -8.25 25.29 5.15
N LYS A 57 -8.37 26.61 5.38
CA LYS A 57 -9.59 27.22 5.93
C LYS A 57 -10.83 26.90 5.07
N LEU A 58 -10.67 26.82 3.75
CA LEU A 58 -11.77 26.47 2.85
C LEU A 58 -12.14 24.98 3.00
N ALA A 59 -11.16 24.08 3.03
CA ALA A 59 -11.42 22.66 3.24
C ALA A 59 -12.13 22.40 4.58
N GLN A 60 -11.67 23.05 5.65
CA GLN A 60 -12.30 22.95 6.96
C GLN A 60 -13.72 23.54 7.00
N ARG A 61 -13.97 24.61 6.24
CA ARG A 61 -15.29 25.25 6.18
C ARG A 61 -16.32 24.43 5.41
N TYR A 62 -15.89 23.76 4.34
CA TYR A 62 -16.79 23.05 3.42
C TYR A 62 -16.81 21.53 3.61
N SER A 63 -15.92 20.97 4.45
CA SER A 63 -15.96 19.56 4.83
C SER A 63 -16.82 19.33 6.08
N ASN A 64 -17.41 18.15 6.18
CA ASN A 64 -18.05 17.67 7.43
C ASN A 64 -17.04 17.05 8.40
N LEU A 65 -15.74 17.16 8.10
CA LEU A 65 -14.67 16.57 8.90
C LEU A 65 -14.17 17.58 9.92
N LYS A 66 -13.91 17.10 11.15
CA LYS A 66 -13.29 17.90 12.20
C LYS A 66 -11.86 18.29 11.75
N PRO A 67 -11.46 19.56 11.95
CA PRO A 67 -10.12 20.03 11.63
C PRO A 67 -9.02 19.11 12.20
N ILE A 68 -7.98 18.89 11.40
CA ILE A 68 -6.81 18.09 11.77
C ILE A 68 -5.54 18.80 11.28
N SER A 69 -4.44 18.61 12.01
CA SER A 69 -3.14 19.10 11.56
C SER A 69 -2.47 18.12 10.59
N VAL A 70 -1.64 18.65 9.70
CA VAL A 70 -0.79 17.86 8.79
C VAL A 70 0.07 16.89 9.58
N GLN A 71 0.61 17.32 10.72
CA GLN A 71 1.43 16.46 11.59
C GLN A 71 0.65 15.26 12.12
N THR A 72 -0.61 15.46 12.52
CA THR A 72 -1.45 14.35 13.00
C THR A 72 -1.76 13.41 11.85
N LEU A 73 -2.13 13.96 10.69
CA LEU A 73 -2.47 13.17 9.51
C LEU A 73 -1.29 12.34 9.00
N ARG A 74 -0.08 12.91 9.01
CA ARG A 74 1.15 12.20 8.68
C ARG A 74 1.40 11.02 9.61
N ARG A 75 1.25 11.19 10.93
CA ARG A 75 1.39 10.07 11.90
C ARG A 75 0.38 8.96 11.64
N VAL A 76 -0.86 9.33 11.29
CA VAL A 76 -1.88 8.33 10.94
C VAL A 76 -1.50 7.62 9.64
N LEU A 77 -1.06 8.35 8.61
CA LEU A 77 -0.60 7.75 7.35
C LEU A 77 0.55 6.76 7.60
N GLU A 78 1.58 7.15 8.38
CA GLU A 78 2.68 6.26 8.77
C GLU A 78 2.20 5.00 9.53
N ALA A 79 1.21 5.15 10.42
CA ALA A 79 0.63 4.02 11.14
C ALA A 79 -0.18 3.09 10.22
N VAL A 80 -0.90 3.65 9.24
CA VAL A 80 -1.63 2.91 8.20
C VAL A 80 -0.65 2.17 7.30
N THR A 81 0.41 2.82 6.82
CA THR A 81 1.46 2.18 6.02
C THR A 81 2.03 0.96 6.74
N ARG A 82 2.41 1.09 8.02
CA ARG A 82 2.90 -0.04 8.83
C ARG A 82 1.85 -1.14 9.00
N ALA A 83 0.57 -0.80 9.07
CA ALA A 83 -0.50 -1.78 9.17
C ALA A 83 -0.68 -2.56 7.85
N VAL A 84 -0.60 -1.85 6.72
CA VAL A 84 -0.66 -2.44 5.38
C VAL A 84 0.56 -3.33 5.12
N GLU A 85 1.77 -2.89 5.49
CA GLU A 85 2.98 -3.71 5.41
C GLU A 85 2.81 -5.03 6.18
N ARG A 86 2.31 -4.97 7.42
CA ARG A 86 2.04 -6.18 8.21
C ARG A 86 0.99 -7.09 7.58
N SER A 87 -0.06 -6.52 6.97
CA SER A 87 -1.07 -7.35 6.29
C SER A 87 -0.51 -8.02 5.05
N ILE A 88 0.31 -7.31 4.26
CA ILE A 88 0.99 -7.89 3.08
C ILE A 88 1.91 -9.04 3.54
N VAL A 89 2.76 -8.80 4.54
CA VAL A 89 3.67 -9.84 5.07
C VAL A 89 2.90 -11.05 5.60
N ALA A 90 1.76 -10.85 6.25
CA ALA A 90 0.96 -11.94 6.81
C ALA A 90 0.28 -12.82 5.74
N GLU A 91 -0.06 -12.25 4.58
CA GLU A 91 -0.71 -13.00 3.48
C GLU A 91 0.26 -13.51 2.41
N MET A 92 1.46 -12.92 2.33
CA MET A 92 2.39 -13.19 1.24
C MET A 92 3.03 -14.59 1.40
N PRO A 93 3.04 -15.41 0.33
CA PRO A 93 3.64 -16.74 0.37
C PRO A 93 5.17 -16.69 0.41
N GLU A 94 5.79 -17.81 0.79
CA GLU A 94 7.27 -17.96 0.80
C GLU A 94 7.89 -17.74 -0.59
N ARG A 95 7.16 -18.06 -1.66
CA ARG A 95 7.56 -17.84 -3.04
C ARG A 95 6.58 -16.91 -3.72
N PHE A 96 7.08 -15.78 -4.20
CA PHE A 96 6.35 -14.78 -4.96
C PHE A 96 7.23 -14.22 -6.08
N GLY A 97 6.61 -13.67 -7.11
CA GLY A 97 7.29 -12.93 -8.16
C GLY A 97 7.54 -11.47 -7.76
N LEU A 98 8.57 -10.87 -8.31
CA LEU A 98 8.78 -9.42 -8.25
C LEU A 98 8.52 -8.81 -9.62
N VAL A 99 7.76 -7.72 -9.66
CA VAL A 99 7.50 -6.94 -10.87
C VAL A 99 8.10 -5.57 -10.71
N PHE A 100 8.87 -5.14 -11.71
CA PHE A 100 9.47 -3.82 -11.77
C PHE A 100 8.72 -2.99 -12.80
N ASP A 101 8.30 -1.79 -12.41
CA ASP A 101 7.76 -0.79 -13.33
C ASP A 101 8.61 0.47 -13.25
N GLY A 102 8.98 1.00 -14.42
CA GLY A 102 9.86 2.15 -14.53
C GLY A 102 9.22 3.21 -15.42
N TRP A 103 9.09 4.44 -14.93
CA TRP A 103 8.57 5.56 -15.71
C TRP A 103 9.39 6.82 -15.47
N SER A 104 9.27 7.77 -16.39
CA SER A 104 9.92 9.08 -16.27
C SER A 104 8.88 10.17 -16.17
N HIS A 105 9.09 11.12 -15.27
CA HIS A 105 8.29 12.34 -15.22
C HIS A 105 9.17 13.54 -14.87
N ALA A 106 9.07 14.61 -15.65
CA ALA A 106 9.77 15.87 -15.41
C ALA A 106 11.26 15.72 -15.06
N SER A 107 12.02 14.97 -15.88
CA SER A 107 13.47 14.66 -15.74
C SER A 107 13.87 13.72 -14.59
N GLU A 108 12.91 13.21 -13.82
CA GLU A 108 13.14 12.18 -12.81
C GLU A 108 12.70 10.81 -13.35
N HIS A 109 13.53 9.79 -13.10
CA HIS A 109 13.22 8.39 -13.37
C HIS A 109 12.73 7.74 -12.09
N TYR A 110 11.58 7.08 -12.13
CA TYR A 110 11.01 6.38 -11.00
C TYR A 110 11.02 4.88 -11.27
N VAL A 111 11.27 4.11 -10.22
CA VAL A 111 11.10 2.66 -10.23
C VAL A 111 10.15 2.28 -9.09
N ALA A 112 9.13 1.51 -9.44
CA ALA A 112 8.26 0.81 -8.51
C ALA A 112 8.57 -0.69 -8.52
N VAL A 113 8.53 -1.29 -7.33
CA VAL A 113 8.66 -2.73 -7.14
C VAL A 113 7.37 -3.25 -6.53
N PHE A 114 6.76 -4.23 -7.19
CA PHE A 114 5.56 -4.92 -6.73
C PHE A 114 5.89 -6.37 -6.40
N ALA A 115 5.21 -6.94 -5.40
CA ALA A 115 5.10 -8.39 -5.27
C ALA A 115 4.01 -8.89 -6.21
N TRP A 116 4.15 -10.10 -6.73
CA TRP A 116 3.15 -10.78 -7.54
C TRP A 116 2.97 -12.20 -7.03
N TYR A 117 1.78 -12.51 -6.53
CA TYR A 117 1.46 -13.83 -5.97
C TYR A 117 -0.03 -14.12 -6.05
N GLU A 118 -0.40 -15.37 -5.80
CA GLU A 118 -1.80 -15.81 -5.79
C GLU A 118 -2.20 -16.23 -4.38
N VAL A 119 -3.36 -15.75 -3.91
CA VAL A 119 -3.98 -16.16 -2.65
C VAL A 119 -5.42 -16.58 -2.94
N ALA A 120 -5.75 -17.84 -2.63
CA ALA A 120 -7.10 -18.39 -2.81
C ALA A 120 -7.69 -18.21 -4.22
N GLY A 121 -6.87 -18.35 -5.28
CA GLY A 121 -7.30 -18.17 -6.66
C GLY A 121 -7.30 -16.73 -7.16
N GLU A 122 -6.97 -15.74 -6.32
CA GLU A 122 -6.90 -14.34 -6.68
C GLU A 122 -5.45 -13.86 -6.76
N VAL A 123 -5.10 -13.20 -7.86
CA VAL A 123 -3.80 -12.56 -8.04
C VAL A 123 -3.73 -11.29 -7.21
N ARG A 124 -2.64 -11.15 -6.44
CA ARG A 124 -2.30 -9.99 -5.65
C ARG A 124 -1.04 -9.32 -6.21
N CYS A 125 -1.10 -8.00 -6.33
CA CYS A 125 -0.01 -7.17 -6.86
C CYS A 125 0.30 -5.95 -5.97
N PRO A 126 0.63 -6.11 -4.67
CA PRO A 126 0.88 -4.95 -3.82
C PRO A 126 2.20 -4.24 -4.18
N LEU A 127 2.19 -2.91 -4.12
CA LEU A 127 3.40 -2.08 -4.22
C LEU A 127 4.24 -2.23 -2.94
N LEU A 128 5.49 -2.65 -3.08
CA LEU A 128 6.43 -2.82 -1.96
C LEU A 128 7.25 -1.55 -1.72
N CYS A 129 7.78 -0.97 -2.80
CA CYS A 129 8.51 0.28 -2.73
C CYS A 129 8.44 1.05 -4.04
N MET A 130 8.66 2.36 -3.93
CA MET A 130 8.78 3.27 -5.06
C MET A 130 9.87 4.28 -4.71
N ALA A 131 10.76 4.56 -5.64
CA ALA A 131 11.76 5.61 -5.47
C ALA A 131 12.08 6.31 -6.79
N SER A 132 12.54 7.55 -6.66
CA SER A 132 13.23 8.26 -7.73
C SER A 132 14.68 7.77 -7.79
N LEU A 133 15.15 7.40 -8.97
CA LEU A 133 16.56 7.23 -9.28
C LEU A 133 17.11 8.62 -9.55
N VAL A 134 18.03 9.06 -8.70
CA VAL A 134 18.71 10.35 -8.88
C VAL A 134 19.50 10.25 -10.19
N ASN A 135 19.06 11.00 -11.20
CA ASN A 135 19.72 11.08 -12.49
C ASN A 135 21.01 11.90 -12.34
N GLU A 136 22.06 11.31 -11.78
CA GLU A 136 23.40 11.90 -11.88
C GLU A 136 23.88 11.81 -13.33
N GLU A 137 24.69 12.77 -13.79
CA GLU A 137 25.16 12.86 -15.18
C GLU A 137 26.00 11.64 -15.63
N SER A 138 26.33 10.74 -14.69
CA SER A 138 27.01 9.46 -14.90
C SER A 138 26.13 8.22 -14.72
N ASP A 139 24.85 8.39 -14.35
CA ASP A 139 23.96 7.27 -14.06
C ASP A 139 23.28 6.80 -15.35
N ASP A 140 23.68 5.62 -15.82
CA ASP A 140 23.30 5.08 -17.12
C ASP A 140 21.96 4.33 -17.11
N LEU A 141 21.23 4.37 -15.98
CA LEU A 141 20.02 3.60 -15.72
C LEU A 141 20.21 2.10 -15.98
N SER A 142 21.45 1.61 -15.88
CA SER A 142 21.75 0.22 -16.15
C SER A 142 21.12 -0.71 -15.11
N ALA A 143 21.07 -1.99 -15.46
CA ALA A 143 20.71 -3.05 -14.53
C ALA A 143 21.59 -3.04 -13.25
N ALA A 144 22.82 -2.53 -13.33
CA ALA A 144 23.72 -2.42 -12.19
C ALA A 144 23.24 -1.36 -11.18
N THR A 145 22.84 -0.17 -11.65
CA THR A 145 22.25 0.88 -10.79
C THR A 145 20.96 0.40 -10.14
N HIS A 146 20.08 -0.26 -10.90
CA HIS A 146 18.86 -0.86 -10.34
C HIS A 146 19.17 -1.91 -9.26
N ARG A 147 20.17 -2.75 -9.47
CA ARG A 147 20.59 -3.74 -8.46
C ARG A 147 21.16 -3.08 -7.20
N ALA A 148 21.92 -2.01 -7.35
CA ALA A 148 22.44 -1.25 -6.21
C ALA A 148 21.31 -0.59 -5.40
N PHE A 149 20.30 -0.02 -6.07
CA PHE A 149 19.10 0.51 -5.42
C PHE A 149 18.36 -0.56 -4.61
N LEU A 150 18.12 -1.73 -5.20
CA LEU A 150 17.45 -2.84 -4.50
C LEU A 150 18.27 -3.33 -3.31
N SER A 151 19.58 -3.45 -3.48
CA SER A 151 20.49 -3.85 -2.40
C SER A 151 20.47 -2.84 -1.24
N CYS A 152 20.42 -1.55 -1.55
CA CYS A 152 20.32 -0.48 -0.55
C CYS A 152 18.97 -0.53 0.18
N GLY A 153 17.86 -0.66 -0.55
CA GLY A 153 16.51 -0.82 0.03
C GLY A 153 16.37 -2.07 0.91
N THR A 154 17.14 -3.13 0.64
CA THR A 154 17.18 -4.35 1.48
C THR A 154 18.09 -4.25 2.70
N THR A 155 18.88 -3.19 2.87
CA THR A 155 19.72 -3.01 4.08
C THR A 155 19.03 -2.23 5.20
N THR A 156 17.97 -1.48 4.90
CA THR A 156 17.18 -0.75 5.92
C THR A 156 16.05 -1.58 6.51
N ASN A 157 15.57 -2.59 5.79
CA ASN A 157 14.60 -3.58 6.29
C ASN A 157 15.23 -4.96 6.13
N ASP A 158 15.41 -5.67 7.23
CA ASP A 158 16.03 -7.00 7.30
C ASP A 158 15.22 -8.04 6.49
N TRP A 159 15.55 -8.19 5.21
CA TRP A 159 14.99 -9.18 4.28
C TRP A 159 16.04 -10.23 3.90
N SER A 160 16.94 -10.55 4.83
CA SER A 160 18.13 -11.40 4.61
C SER A 160 17.86 -12.87 4.22
N SER A 161 16.61 -13.28 3.96
CA SER A 161 16.25 -14.69 3.70
C SER A 161 15.82 -15.01 2.27
N ALA A 162 15.80 -14.05 1.33
CA ALA A 162 15.33 -14.30 -0.05
C ALA A 162 16.46 -14.49 -1.10
N SER A 163 17.68 -14.77 -0.66
CA SER A 163 18.87 -14.90 -1.51
C SER A 163 18.99 -16.29 -2.15
N SER A 164 18.01 -16.67 -2.97
CA SER A 164 18.20 -17.71 -4.00
C SER A 164 17.24 -17.51 -5.17
N LEU A 165 17.39 -16.41 -5.90
CA LEU A 165 16.73 -16.23 -7.19
C LEU A 165 17.61 -16.84 -8.29
N SER A 166 17.19 -18.00 -8.80
CA SER A 166 17.68 -18.53 -10.07
C SER A 166 16.94 -17.83 -11.22
N GLU A 167 17.67 -17.06 -12.02
CA GLU A 167 17.20 -16.52 -13.29
C GLU A 167 16.75 -17.68 -14.19
N THR A 168 15.46 -17.78 -14.46
CA THR A 168 14.95 -18.64 -15.53
C THR A 168 14.32 -17.74 -16.58
N THR A 169 15.05 -17.50 -17.66
CA THR A 169 14.56 -16.84 -18.87
C THR A 169 13.43 -17.68 -19.45
N ALA A 170 12.17 -17.27 -19.25
CA ALA A 170 11.03 -17.87 -19.94
C ALA A 170 10.89 -17.26 -21.35
N PRO A 171 10.55 -18.07 -22.36
CA PRO A 171 10.64 -17.68 -23.77
C PRO A 171 9.55 -16.70 -24.18
N SER A 172 9.85 -15.92 -25.21
CA SER A 172 8.97 -14.97 -25.86
C SER A 172 7.59 -15.58 -26.16
N THR A 173 6.54 -15.08 -25.51
CA THR A 173 5.20 -15.08 -26.09
C THR A 173 4.54 -13.77 -25.71
N ALA A 174 4.52 -12.84 -26.68
CA ALA A 174 3.77 -11.60 -26.59
C ALA A 174 2.27 -11.91 -26.52
N ALA A 175 1.59 -11.40 -25.49
CA ALA A 175 0.14 -11.22 -25.51
C ALA A 175 -0.29 -10.08 -24.59
N SER A 176 -0.28 -8.88 -25.17
CA SER A 176 -1.27 -7.81 -24.97
C SER A 176 -1.65 -7.42 -23.53
N LEU A 177 -0.96 -6.42 -22.98
CA LEU A 177 -1.61 -5.38 -22.19
C LEU A 177 -1.34 -4.04 -22.87
N ARG A 178 -2.40 -3.51 -23.49
CA ARG A 178 -2.38 -2.29 -24.29
C ARG A 178 -2.23 -1.08 -23.37
N SER A 179 -1.25 -0.25 -23.72
CA SER A 179 -1.27 1.22 -23.71
C SER A 179 -2.38 1.88 -22.88
N TRP A 180 -1.98 2.50 -21.77
CA TRP A 180 -2.58 3.75 -21.33
C TRP A 180 -1.56 4.85 -21.59
N ALA A 181 -1.59 5.36 -22.82
CA ALA A 181 -0.93 6.61 -23.17
C ALA A 181 -1.70 7.77 -22.53
N CYS A 182 -1.05 8.51 -21.64
CA CYS A 182 -1.51 9.85 -21.28
C CYS A 182 -1.13 10.79 -22.42
N HIS A 183 -2.14 11.38 -23.07
CA HIS A 183 -2.03 12.67 -23.75
C HIS A 183 -2.10 13.81 -22.74
#